data_AF-A0A1C7IBC8-F1
#
_entry.id   AF-A0A1C7IBC8-F1
#
_cell.length_a   1.000
_cell.length_b   1.000
_cell.length_c   1.000
_cell.angle_alpha   90.00
_cell.angle_beta   90.00
_cell.angle_gamma   90.00
#
_symmetry.space_group_name_H-M   'P 1'
#
loop_
_entity.id
_entity.type
_entity.pdbx_description
1 polymer ?
#
loop_
_entity_poly.entity_id
_entity_poly.type
_entity_poly.pdbx_seq_one_letter_code
_entity_poly.pdbx_strand_id
1 'polypeptide(L)'
;MGDTLTVQCNYDAGGYPDVTLEIIGIYKSTVDDGQFNTTSTDKRNRLIIDHHAMQEIMMTDTVQFDNGVEFFVNDPENMENIVSEIQKLDLDWDCFKLTVDNSGYEAVASSLTAMQSMITGLITGIGVVSVGILALILHMRVKQRIHETGILVSAGVSKGGIILQYIAETLLISVAGFGLSYFSSSMIAQGTSDFLFDQIAEEQPVIELEAPDDGSEFLDITGKYIPYDTSDMVTPQDIEVRVTGFHLLLVYLLGGCIAVLAVTLASQSVLKMKPKNILTQMN
;
A
#
# COMPACT_ATOMS: atom_id res chain seq x y z
N MET A 1 8.49 31.46 29.10
CA MET A 1 9.51 30.38 28.91
C MET A 1 10.73 30.80 29.70
N GLY A 2 11.22 29.93 30.57
CA GLY A 2 12.14 30.30 31.66
C GLY A 2 11.44 30.75 32.95
N ASP A 3 10.11 30.60 33.01
CA ASP A 3 9.34 30.80 34.24
C ASP A 3 9.41 29.53 35.09
N THR A 4 9.36 29.67 36.42
CA THR A 4 9.48 28.53 37.34
C THR A 4 8.14 28.17 37.98
N LEU A 5 7.90 26.86 38.17
CA LEU A 5 6.74 26.31 38.88
C LEU A 5 7.24 25.48 40.07
N THR A 6 6.67 25.70 41.26
CA THR A 6 6.93 24.84 42.41
C THR A 6 5.90 23.72 42.47
N VAL A 7 6.37 22.48 42.57
CA VAL A 7 5.53 21.28 42.65
C VAL A 7 5.89 20.45 43.87
N GLN A 8 4.91 19.73 44.39
CA GLN A 8 5.06 18.81 45.51
C GLN A 8 4.27 17.53 45.22
N CYS A 9 4.84 16.37 45.53
CA CYS A 9 4.10 15.11 45.46
C CYS A 9 3.04 15.06 46.58
N ASN A 10 1.81 14.71 46.21
CA ASN A 10 0.71 14.52 47.14
C ASN A 10 0.27 13.04 47.12
N TYR A 11 1.16 12.17 47.62
CA TYR A 11 0.86 10.76 47.85
C TYR A 11 0.62 10.54 49.36
N ASP A 12 -0.44 9.81 49.71
CA ASP A 12 -0.95 9.74 51.08
C ASP A 12 0.15 9.36 52.10
N ALA A 13 0.40 10.29 53.03
CA ALA A 13 1.22 10.20 54.25
C ALA A 13 2.75 10.44 54.16
N GLY A 14 3.28 11.11 53.13
CA GLY A 14 4.70 11.51 53.06
C GLY A 14 4.93 13.04 53.08
N GLY A 15 5.94 13.51 53.82
CA GLY A 15 6.42 14.90 53.74
C GLY A 15 7.38 15.07 52.57
N TYR A 16 6.85 15.17 51.35
CA TYR A 16 7.65 15.36 50.13
C TYR A 16 8.17 16.80 50.01
N PRO A 17 9.33 17.03 49.37
CA PRO A 17 9.92 18.36 49.29
C PRO A 17 9.22 19.21 48.22
N ASP A 18 9.23 20.52 48.40
CA ASP A 18 8.87 21.46 47.34
C ASP A 18 10.02 21.53 46.33
N VAL A 19 9.76 21.14 45.08
CA VAL A 19 10.75 21.16 44.00
C VAL A 19 10.38 22.24 43.00
N THR A 20 11.33 23.12 42.68
CA THR A 20 11.14 24.18 41.68
C THR A 20 11.59 23.71 40.31
N LEU A 21 10.67 23.67 39.36
CA LEU A 21 10.90 23.25 37.96
C LEU A 21 10.88 24.45 37.02
N GLU A 22 11.68 24.40 35.96
CA GLU A 22 11.68 25.41 34.89
C GLU A 22 10.76 24.99 33.73
N ILE A 23 9.93 25.91 33.24
CA ILE A 23 9.05 25.65 32.10
C ILE A 23 9.84 25.83 30.78
N ILE A 24 10.18 24.69 30.18
CA ILE A 24 10.88 24.61 28.88
C ILE A 24 9.93 24.59 27.66
N GLY A 25 8.65 24.28 27.87
CA GLY A 25 7.70 24.08 26.77
C GLY A 25 6.26 23.97 27.26
N ILE A 26 5.30 24.17 26.35
CA ILE A 26 3.87 23.91 26.55
C ILE A 26 3.41 23.07 25.36
N TYR A 27 2.85 21.90 25.62
CA TYR A 27 2.32 21.01 24.59
C TYR A 27 0.86 21.33 24.28
N LYS A 28 0.43 21.02 23.06
CA LYS A 28 -0.97 21.09 22.65
C LYS A 28 -1.57 19.69 22.70
N SER A 29 -2.69 19.52 23.39
CA SER A 29 -3.46 18.27 23.38
C SER A 29 -4.27 18.15 22.09
N THR A 30 -4.27 16.98 21.46
CA THR A 30 -5.06 16.63 20.27
C THR A 30 -6.40 15.95 20.59
N VAL A 31 -6.69 15.71 21.88
CA VAL A 31 -7.93 15.06 22.33
C VAL A 31 -9.14 16.00 22.13
N ASP A 32 -10.22 15.46 21.56
CA ASP A 32 -11.46 16.17 21.25
C ASP A 32 -12.19 16.69 22.50
N ASP A 33 -12.74 17.91 22.44
CA ASP A 33 -13.34 18.63 23.57
C ASP A 33 -14.70 18.05 24.01
N GLY A 34 -15.23 17.05 23.30
CA GLY A 34 -16.56 16.48 23.50
C GLY A 34 -16.72 15.50 24.66
N GLN A 35 -15.63 14.93 25.19
CA GLN A 35 -15.70 13.98 26.32
C GLN A 35 -15.49 14.67 27.67
N PHE A 36 -16.42 14.44 28.61
CA PHE A 36 -16.27 14.88 29.99
C PHE A 36 -15.11 14.12 30.66
N ASN A 37 -14.00 14.83 30.91
CA ASN A 37 -12.89 14.31 31.70
C ASN A 37 -12.92 14.97 33.09
N THR A 38 -12.67 14.18 34.14
CA THR A 38 -12.40 14.75 35.46
C THR A 38 -11.05 15.48 35.44
N THR A 39 -10.83 16.42 36.36
CA THR A 39 -9.58 17.21 36.43
C THR A 39 -8.32 16.34 36.51
N SER A 40 -8.40 15.17 37.15
CA SER A 40 -7.31 14.20 37.27
C SER A 40 -7.04 13.40 35.99
N THR A 41 -8.06 13.22 35.15
CA THR A 41 -7.97 12.45 33.89
C THR A 41 -7.79 13.33 32.65
N ASP A 42 -7.83 14.65 32.81
CA ASP A 42 -7.66 15.59 31.71
C ASP A 42 -6.18 15.70 31.34
N LYS A 43 -5.85 15.28 30.11
CA LYS A 43 -4.48 15.31 29.60
C LYS A 43 -3.92 16.72 29.50
N ARG A 44 -4.73 17.78 29.53
CA ARG A 44 -4.27 19.19 29.54
C ARG A 44 -3.72 19.64 30.89
N ASN A 45 -4.01 18.91 31.96
CA ASN A 45 -3.55 19.21 33.31
C ASN A 45 -2.28 18.41 33.69
N ARG A 46 -1.60 17.80 32.72
CA ARG A 46 -0.42 16.97 32.98
C ARG A 46 0.87 17.78 32.86
N LEU A 47 1.82 17.46 33.73
CA LEU A 47 3.19 17.94 33.62
C LEU A 47 4.05 16.79 33.09
N ILE A 48 4.83 17.06 32.05
CA ILE A 48 5.85 16.15 31.57
C ILE A 48 7.16 16.66 32.15
N ILE A 49 7.80 15.83 32.98
CA ILE A 49 9.04 16.15 33.67
C ILE A 49 10.09 15.10 33.35
N ASP A 50 11.37 15.46 33.46
CA ASP A 50 12.46 14.51 33.31
C ASP A 50 12.58 13.60 34.55
N HIS A 51 13.34 12.51 34.39
CA HIS A 51 13.53 11.53 35.47
C HIS A 51 14.32 12.08 36.66
N HIS A 52 15.16 13.10 36.48
CA HIS A 52 15.91 13.70 37.58
C HIS A 52 14.98 14.53 38.47
N ALA A 53 14.10 15.33 37.88
CA ALA A 53 13.03 16.01 38.61
C ALA A 53 12.14 15.03 39.38
N MET A 54 11.81 13.88 38.80
CA MET A 54 11.04 12.83 39.48
C MET A 54 11.77 12.26 40.70
N GLN A 55 13.09 12.01 40.60
CA GLN A 55 13.90 11.53 41.71
C GLN A 55 13.90 12.50 42.90
N GLU A 56 14.04 13.79 42.63
CA GLU A 56 14.01 14.85 43.66
C GLU A 56 12.63 14.93 44.34
N ILE A 57 11.56 14.87 43.55
CA ILE A 57 10.17 14.93 44.04
C ILE A 57 9.83 13.70 44.89
N MET A 58 10.20 12.50 44.44
CA MET A 58 9.88 11.22 45.09
C MET A 58 10.90 10.81 46.16
N MET A 59 11.95 11.60 46.38
CA MET A 59 13.04 11.31 47.32
C MET A 59 13.68 9.93 47.09
N THR A 60 14.02 9.61 45.84
CA THR A 60 14.59 8.31 45.46
C THR A 60 15.96 8.47 44.80
N ASP A 61 16.92 7.65 45.22
CA ASP A 61 18.30 7.71 44.74
C ASP A 61 18.53 7.03 43.37
N THR A 62 17.52 6.32 42.84
CA THR A 62 17.62 5.49 41.63
C THR A 62 16.54 5.84 40.61
N VAL A 63 16.89 5.93 39.33
CA VAL A 63 15.85 6.05 38.29
C VAL A 63 15.10 4.71 38.22
N GLN A 64 13.80 4.74 38.47
CA GLN A 64 12.92 3.57 38.42
C GLN A 64 11.93 3.71 37.26
N PHE A 65 11.67 2.59 36.57
CA PHE A 65 10.75 2.50 35.44
C PHE A 65 9.60 1.56 35.82
N ASP A 66 8.64 2.06 36.59
CA ASP A 66 7.60 1.23 37.20
C ASP A 66 6.52 0.77 36.21
N ASN A 67 6.32 1.50 35.11
CA ASN A 67 5.31 1.18 34.08
C ASN A 67 5.92 0.63 32.79
N GLY A 68 7.18 0.20 32.83
CA GLY A 68 7.89 -0.32 31.67
C GLY A 68 8.56 0.76 30.82
N VAL A 69 9.09 0.32 29.68
CA VAL A 69 9.87 1.13 28.73
C VAL A 69 9.41 0.80 27.33
N GLU A 70 9.18 1.83 26.52
CA GLU A 70 8.83 1.70 25.11
C GLU A 70 10.06 1.93 24.23
N PHE A 71 10.21 1.09 23.20
CA PHE A 71 11.28 1.21 22.22
C PHE A 71 10.68 1.33 20.83
N PHE A 72 11.09 2.37 20.11
CA PHE A 72 10.69 2.57 18.73
C PHE A 72 11.66 1.85 17.79
N VAL A 73 11.12 1.05 16.88
CA VAL A 73 11.90 0.37 15.84
C VAL A 73 11.80 1.18 14.56
N ASN A 74 12.95 1.55 14.00
CA ASN A 74 12.99 2.35 12.76
C ASN A 74 12.54 1.57 11.52
N ASP A 75 12.82 0.26 11.48
CA ASP A 75 12.49 -0.60 10.35
C ASP A 75 11.64 -1.80 10.80
N PRO A 76 10.34 -1.84 10.44
CA PRO A 76 9.43 -2.89 10.88
C PRO A 76 9.81 -4.28 10.36
N GLU A 77 10.58 -4.39 9.27
CA GLU A 77 11.06 -5.69 8.78
C GLU A 77 11.97 -6.39 9.80
N ASN A 78 12.61 -5.63 10.69
CA ASN A 78 13.47 -6.16 11.74
C ASN A 78 12.73 -6.44 13.06
N MET A 79 11.43 -6.18 13.14
CA MET A 79 10.66 -6.32 14.39
C MET A 79 10.76 -7.73 14.97
N GLU A 80 10.54 -8.76 14.16
CA GLU A 80 10.64 -10.16 14.60
C GLU A 80 12.04 -10.51 15.12
N ASN A 81 13.08 -10.03 14.44
CA ASN A 81 14.46 -10.27 14.83
C ASN A 81 14.77 -9.60 16.18
N ILE A 82 14.39 -8.34 16.36
CA ILE A 82 14.60 -7.57 17.60
C ILE A 82 13.87 -8.23 18.77
N VAL A 83 12.61 -8.63 18.58
CA VAL A 83 11.83 -9.35 19.61
C VAL A 83 12.54 -10.64 20.00
N SER A 84 13.06 -11.39 19.03
CA SER A 84 13.79 -12.63 19.29
C SER A 84 15.13 -12.40 20.03
N GLU A 85 15.77 -11.25 19.82
CA GLU A 85 17.01 -10.89 20.52
C GLU A 85 16.72 -10.43 21.95
N ILE A 86 15.66 -9.63 22.14
CA ILE A 86 15.23 -9.17 23.46
C ILE A 86 14.85 -10.36 24.34
N GLN A 87 14.11 -11.34 23.81
CA GLN A 87 13.74 -12.57 24.55
C GLN A 87 14.93 -13.43 24.98
N LYS A 88 16.10 -13.27 24.35
CA LYS A 88 17.33 -14.00 24.72
C LYS A 88 18.13 -13.32 25.82
N LEU A 89 17.75 -12.10 26.23
CA LEU A 89 18.40 -11.40 27.33
C LEU A 89 18.15 -12.14 28.65
N ASP A 90 19.15 -12.11 29.52
CA ASP A 90 19.10 -12.71 30.87
C ASP A 90 18.30 -11.79 31.80
N LEU A 91 16.99 -11.76 31.59
CA LEU A 91 16.01 -11.01 32.36
C LEU A 91 15.02 -11.96 33.05
N ASP A 92 14.45 -11.51 34.16
CA ASP A 92 13.41 -12.25 34.87
C ASP A 92 12.06 -12.12 34.14
N TRP A 93 11.82 -13.00 33.18
CA TRP A 93 10.61 -13.03 32.36
C TRP A 93 9.32 -13.36 33.13
N ASP A 94 9.41 -13.80 34.39
CA ASP A 94 8.23 -13.95 35.25
C ASP A 94 7.77 -12.58 35.80
N CYS A 95 8.68 -11.60 35.87
CA CYS A 95 8.40 -10.24 36.32
C CYS A 95 8.15 -9.24 35.17
N PHE A 96 8.64 -9.54 33.95
CA PHE A 96 8.54 -8.64 32.80
C PHE A 96 7.71 -9.22 31.65
N LYS A 97 6.82 -8.41 31.08
CA LYS A 97 6.05 -8.74 29.88
C LYS A 97 6.55 -7.94 28.68
N LEU A 98 6.96 -8.62 27.62
CA LEU A 98 7.25 -8.01 26.32
C LEU A 98 5.97 -7.98 25.49
N THR A 99 5.52 -6.78 25.13
CA THR A 99 4.42 -6.57 24.19
C THR A 99 4.98 -5.96 22.92
N VAL A 100 4.55 -6.50 21.78
CA VAL A 100 4.89 -5.97 20.45
C VAL A 100 3.63 -5.33 19.91
N ASP A 101 3.70 -4.05 19.58
CA ASP A 101 2.61 -3.36 18.92
C ASP A 101 3.01 -3.02 17.48
N ASN A 102 2.31 -3.64 16.53
CA ASN A 102 2.47 -3.42 15.10
C ASN A 102 1.19 -2.87 14.46
N SER A 103 0.20 -2.49 15.26
CA SER A 103 -1.16 -2.18 14.81
C SER A 103 -1.18 -0.99 13.85
N GLY A 104 -0.38 0.05 14.15
CA GLY A 104 -0.26 1.22 13.29
C GLY A 104 0.36 0.92 11.93
N TYR A 105 1.37 0.04 11.89
CA TYR A 105 1.96 -0.41 10.64
C TYR A 105 1.02 -1.32 9.86
N GLU A 106 0.37 -2.28 10.52
CA GLU A 106 -0.57 -3.20 9.89
C GLU A 106 -1.77 -2.48 9.28
N ALA A 107 -2.27 -1.42 9.90
CA ALA A 107 -3.33 -0.59 9.33
C ALA A 107 -2.90 0.05 7.99
N VAL A 108 -1.67 0.57 7.91
CA VAL A 108 -1.13 1.15 6.67
C VAL A 108 -0.81 0.07 5.63
N ALA A 109 -0.16 -1.02 6.04
CA ALA A 109 0.24 -2.12 5.18
C ALA A 109 -0.96 -2.88 4.60
N SER A 110 -2.01 -3.11 5.38
CA SER A 110 -3.24 -3.76 4.93
C SER A 110 -3.96 -2.93 3.86
N SER A 111 -4.03 -1.61 4.04
CA SER A 111 -4.59 -0.66 3.08
C SER A 111 -3.85 -0.67 1.75
N LEU A 112 -2.51 -0.67 1.78
CA LEU A 112 -1.68 -0.79 0.58
C LEU A 112 -1.85 -2.15 -0.10
N THR A 113 -1.99 -3.22 0.68
CA THR A 113 -2.21 -4.58 0.15
C THR A 113 -3.59 -4.69 -0.51
N ALA A 114 -4.62 -4.10 0.08
CA ALA A 114 -5.96 -4.02 -0.50
C ALA A 114 -5.92 -3.25 -1.83
N MET A 115 -5.22 -2.12 -1.87
CA MET A 115 -4.98 -1.34 -3.09
C MET A 115 -4.33 -2.18 -4.18
N GLN A 116 -3.25 -2.89 -3.84
CA GLN A 116 -2.53 -3.74 -4.76
C GLN A 116 -3.44 -4.86 -5.31
N SER A 117 -4.26 -5.47 -4.47
CA SER A 117 -5.21 -6.52 -4.88
C SER A 117 -6.25 -5.98 -5.86
N MET A 118 -6.85 -4.82 -5.57
CA MET A 118 -7.83 -4.16 -6.43
C MET A 118 -7.25 -3.79 -7.80
N ILE A 119 -6.06 -3.18 -7.81
CA ILE A 119 -5.33 -2.84 -9.04
C ILE A 119 -5.03 -4.11 -9.85
N THR A 120 -4.56 -5.17 -9.20
CA THR A 120 -4.25 -6.44 -9.86
C THR A 120 -5.51 -7.07 -10.47
N GLY A 121 -6.64 -7.01 -9.76
CA GLY A 121 -7.94 -7.47 -10.24
C GLY A 121 -8.42 -6.71 -11.48
N LEU A 122 -8.35 -5.38 -11.44
CA LEU A 122 -8.74 -4.51 -12.57
C LEU A 122 -7.86 -4.73 -13.80
N ILE A 123 -6.54 -4.76 -13.62
CA ILE A 123 -5.58 -5.02 -14.71
C ILE A 123 -5.86 -6.38 -15.34
N THR A 124 -6.10 -7.41 -14.52
CA THR A 124 -6.40 -8.76 -15.00
C THR A 124 -7.73 -8.78 -15.77
N GLY A 125 -8.78 -8.16 -15.23
CA GLY A 125 -10.10 -8.10 -15.85
C GLY A 125 -10.08 -7.39 -17.20
N ILE A 126 -9.52 -6.17 -17.26
CA ILE A 126 -9.39 -5.41 -18.51
C ILE A 126 -8.49 -6.14 -19.49
N GLY A 127 -7.37 -6.71 -19.02
CA GLY A 127 -6.44 -7.48 -19.84
C GLY A 127 -7.12 -8.64 -20.57
N VAL A 128 -7.90 -9.46 -19.87
CA VAL A 128 -8.64 -10.60 -20.48
C VAL A 128 -9.62 -10.12 -21.54
N VAL A 129 -10.39 -9.07 -21.25
CA VAL A 129 -11.36 -8.50 -22.21
C VAL A 129 -10.65 -7.92 -23.43
N SER A 130 -9.56 -7.18 -23.24
CA SER A 130 -8.76 -6.61 -24.32
C SER A 130 -8.14 -7.68 -25.22
N VAL A 131 -7.60 -8.77 -24.65
CA VAL A 131 -7.09 -9.89 -25.44
C VAL A 131 -8.21 -10.53 -26.28
N GLY A 132 -9.41 -10.70 -25.71
CA GLY A 132 -10.57 -11.22 -26.43
C GLY A 132 -10.98 -10.35 -27.62
N ILE A 133 -11.10 -9.04 -27.42
CA ILE A 133 -11.45 -8.08 -28.48
C ILE A 133 -10.36 -8.05 -29.56
N LEU A 134 -9.09 -8.00 -29.16
CA LEU A 134 -7.96 -7.97 -30.09
C LEU A 134 -7.91 -9.25 -30.95
N ALA A 135 -8.12 -10.42 -30.33
CA ALA A 135 -8.21 -11.69 -31.06
C ALA A 135 -9.37 -11.69 -32.08
N LEU A 136 -10.54 -11.16 -31.70
CA LEU A 136 -11.70 -11.04 -32.59
C LEU A 136 -11.40 -10.16 -33.81
N ILE A 137 -10.82 -8.98 -33.58
CA ILE A 137 -10.49 -8.02 -34.65
C ILE A 137 -9.45 -8.61 -35.61
N LEU A 138 -8.40 -9.23 -35.07
CA LEU A 138 -7.37 -9.88 -35.89
C LEU A 138 -7.96 -11.04 -36.69
N HIS A 139 -8.83 -11.84 -36.09
CA HIS A 139 -9.53 -12.91 -36.79
C HIS A 139 -10.37 -12.38 -37.96
N MET A 140 -11.12 -11.30 -37.75
CA MET A 140 -11.90 -10.66 -38.81
C MET A 140 -11.02 -10.12 -39.95
N ARG A 141 -9.90 -9.46 -39.63
CA ARG A 141 -8.94 -8.96 -40.64
C ARG A 141 -8.38 -10.09 -41.52
N VAL A 142 -7.93 -11.18 -40.91
CA VAL A 142 -7.38 -12.32 -41.67
C VAL A 142 -8.46 -12.95 -42.56
N LYS A 143 -9.70 -13.04 -42.07
CA LYS A 143 -10.84 -13.56 -42.86
C LYS A 143 -11.18 -12.68 -44.07
N GLN A 144 -11.10 -11.36 -43.95
CA GLN A 144 -11.35 -10.44 -45.07
C GLN A 144 -10.31 -10.57 -46.20
N ARG A 145 -9.11 -11.06 -45.89
CA ARG A 145 -7.99 -11.21 -46.84
C ARG A 145 -7.78 -12.62 -47.38
N ILE A 146 -8.78 -13.50 -47.24
CA ILE A 146 -8.73 -14.86 -47.79
C ILE A 146 -8.55 -14.85 -49.32
N HIS A 147 -9.21 -13.91 -50.02
CA HIS A 147 -9.11 -13.79 -51.47
C HIS A 147 -7.70 -13.38 -51.92
N GLU A 148 -7.11 -12.38 -51.26
CA GLU A 148 -5.72 -11.95 -51.50
C GLU A 148 -4.73 -13.09 -51.23
N THR A 149 -4.94 -13.82 -50.14
CA THR A 149 -4.13 -15.00 -49.79
C THR A 149 -4.22 -16.06 -50.89
N GLY A 150 -5.40 -16.29 -51.46
CA GLY A 150 -5.61 -17.21 -52.57
C GLY A 150 -4.86 -16.82 -53.85
N ILE A 151 -4.83 -15.52 -54.18
CA ILE A 151 -4.06 -14.99 -55.31
C ILE A 151 -2.56 -15.12 -55.04
N LEU A 152 -2.07 -14.72 -53.87
CA LEU A 152 -0.65 -14.76 -53.50
C LEU A 152 -0.07 -16.17 -53.51
N VAL A 153 -0.83 -17.14 -52.99
CA VAL A 153 -0.43 -18.56 -53.04
C VAL A 153 -0.41 -19.07 -54.48
N SER A 154 -1.36 -18.63 -55.33
CA SER A 154 -1.39 -19.00 -56.76
C SER A 154 -0.26 -18.35 -57.56
N ALA A 155 0.24 -17.20 -57.11
CA ALA A 155 1.41 -16.51 -57.66
C ALA A 155 2.76 -17.11 -57.19
N GLY A 156 2.74 -18.18 -56.37
CA GLY A 156 3.94 -18.90 -55.94
C GLY A 156 4.56 -18.40 -54.62
N VAL A 157 3.92 -17.47 -53.90
CA VAL A 157 4.39 -17.03 -52.58
C VAL A 157 4.17 -18.13 -51.54
N SER A 158 5.18 -18.39 -50.73
CA SER A 158 5.09 -19.39 -49.66
C SER A 158 4.08 -18.97 -48.58
N LYS A 159 3.35 -19.94 -48.01
CA LYS A 159 2.38 -19.69 -46.92
C LYS A 159 3.02 -19.00 -45.70
N GLY A 160 4.30 -19.28 -45.43
CA GLY A 160 5.06 -18.64 -44.36
C GLY A 160 5.36 -17.16 -44.63
N GLY A 161 5.65 -16.80 -45.88
CA GLY A 161 5.87 -15.41 -46.28
C GLY A 161 4.63 -14.52 -46.05
N ILE A 162 3.45 -15.08 -46.30
CA ILE A 162 2.17 -14.38 -46.07
C ILE A 162 1.94 -14.15 -44.57
N ILE A 163 2.22 -15.17 -43.73
CA ILE A 163 2.12 -15.03 -42.26
C ILE A 163 3.10 -13.95 -41.75
N LEU A 164 4.34 -13.96 -42.25
CA LEU A 164 5.35 -12.98 -41.85
C LEU A 164 4.93 -11.55 -42.22
N GLN A 165 4.33 -11.36 -43.40
CA GLN A 165 3.78 -10.06 -43.80
C GLN A 165 2.67 -9.59 -42.86
N TYR A 166 1.73 -10.46 -42.48
CA TYR A 166 0.65 -10.11 -41.54
C TYR A 166 1.17 -9.80 -40.13
N ILE A 167 2.19 -10.53 -39.67
CA ILE A 167 2.87 -10.24 -38.41
C ILE A 167 3.54 -8.86 -38.48
N ALA A 168 4.29 -8.59 -39.55
CA ALA A 168 5.00 -7.32 -39.72
C ALA A 168 4.03 -6.13 -39.78
N GLU A 169 2.92 -6.25 -40.52
CA GLU A 169 1.89 -5.21 -40.60
C GLU A 169 1.25 -4.95 -39.24
N THR A 170 0.95 -6.02 -38.49
CA THR A 170 0.35 -5.90 -37.16
C THR A 170 1.32 -5.25 -36.19
N LEU A 171 2.58 -5.68 -36.14
CA LEU A 171 3.60 -5.12 -35.26
C LEU A 171 3.87 -3.63 -35.55
N LEU A 172 3.89 -3.23 -36.82
CA LEU A 172 4.12 -1.83 -37.20
C LEU A 172 3.00 -0.93 -36.67
N ILE A 173 1.73 -1.36 -36.78
CA ILE A 173 0.58 -0.65 -36.23
C ILE A 173 0.62 -0.68 -34.68
N SER A 174 0.99 -1.80 -34.07
CA SER A 174 1.09 -1.94 -32.62
C SER A 174 2.14 -1.01 -32.01
N VAL A 175 3.30 -0.82 -32.66
CA VAL A 175 4.33 0.13 -32.20
C VAL A 175 3.78 1.55 -32.14
N ALA A 176 3.08 1.99 -33.19
CA ALA A 176 2.45 3.31 -33.20
C ALA A 176 1.34 3.42 -32.13
N GLY A 177 0.53 2.38 -31.98
CA GLY A 177 -0.54 2.33 -30.98
C GLY A 177 -0.03 2.39 -29.55
N PHE A 178 1.00 1.59 -29.21
CA PHE A 178 1.62 1.61 -27.88
C PHE A 178 2.37 2.91 -27.60
N GLY A 179 2.93 3.55 -28.63
CA GLY A 179 3.53 4.88 -28.51
C GLY A 179 2.49 5.94 -28.14
N LEU A 180 1.33 5.93 -28.81
CA LEU A 180 0.23 6.85 -28.50
C LEU A 180 -0.40 6.57 -27.13
N SER A 181 -0.53 5.30 -26.75
CA SER A 181 -1.12 4.94 -25.47
C SER A 181 -0.31 5.45 -24.28
N TYR A 182 1.00 5.64 -24.41
CA TYR A 182 1.81 6.24 -23.35
C TYR A 182 1.29 7.61 -22.92
N PHE A 183 1.04 8.50 -23.90
CA PHE A 183 0.54 9.85 -23.64
C PHE A 183 -0.88 9.82 -23.04
N SER A 184 -1.74 8.94 -23.55
CA SER A 184 -3.10 8.79 -23.00
C SER A 184 -3.09 8.17 -21.59
N SER A 185 -2.13 7.27 -21.31
CA SER A 185 -2.04 6.59 -20.03
C SER A 185 -1.67 7.54 -18.89
N SER A 186 -0.75 8.48 -19.11
CA SER A 186 -0.38 9.44 -18.08
C SER A 186 -1.53 10.39 -17.71
N MET A 187 -2.40 10.71 -18.67
CA MET A 187 -3.58 11.54 -18.42
C MET A 187 -4.67 10.80 -17.63
N ILE A 188 -4.86 9.51 -17.90
CA ILE A 188 -5.90 8.70 -17.25
C ILE A 188 -5.41 8.17 -15.89
N ALA A 189 -4.10 7.98 -15.74
CA ALA A 189 -3.49 7.41 -14.54
C ALA A 189 -3.84 8.17 -13.26
N GLN A 190 -3.77 9.51 -13.28
CA GLN A 190 -4.10 10.35 -12.12
C GLN A 190 -5.56 10.19 -11.72
N GLY A 191 -6.50 10.34 -12.65
CA GLY A 191 -7.92 10.16 -12.32
C GLY A 191 -8.28 8.74 -11.88
N THR A 192 -7.53 7.74 -12.34
CA THR A 192 -7.72 6.35 -11.88
C THR A 192 -7.12 6.13 -10.48
N SER A 193 -5.97 6.73 -10.17
CA SER A 193 -5.38 6.63 -8.82
C SER A 193 -6.27 7.30 -7.78
N ASP A 194 -6.81 8.48 -8.09
CA ASP A 194 -7.68 9.21 -7.17
C ASP A 194 -8.95 8.42 -6.85
N PHE A 195 -9.59 7.85 -7.88
CA PHE A 195 -10.77 7.01 -7.71
C PHE A 195 -10.49 5.75 -6.86
N LEU A 196 -9.36 5.09 -7.10
CA LEU A 196 -8.97 3.91 -6.31
C LEU A 196 -8.66 4.27 -4.87
N PHE A 197 -8.00 5.42 -4.66
CA PHE A 197 -7.68 5.91 -3.33
C PHE A 197 -8.95 6.24 -2.53
N ASP A 198 -9.88 6.97 -3.14
CA ASP A 198 -11.17 7.30 -2.51
C ASP A 198 -11.94 6.04 -2.11
N GLN A 199 -11.98 5.02 -2.98
CA GLN A 199 -12.67 3.76 -2.69
C GLN A 199 -12.03 3.01 -1.51
N ILE A 200 -10.70 3.01 -1.41
CA ILE A 200 -9.99 2.32 -0.33
C ILE A 200 -10.06 3.11 0.97
N ALA A 201 -10.09 4.45 0.89
CA ALA A 201 -10.27 5.34 2.03
C ALA A 201 -11.67 5.16 2.66
N GLU A 202 -12.71 4.92 1.86
CA GLU A 202 -14.06 4.60 2.35
C GLU A 202 -14.17 3.21 2.99
N GLU A 203 -13.42 2.22 2.49
CA GLU A 203 -13.41 0.85 3.02
C GLU A 203 -12.45 0.65 4.21
N GLN A 204 -11.74 1.70 4.62
CA GLN A 204 -10.94 1.64 5.85
C GLN A 204 -11.86 1.30 7.01
N PRO A 205 -11.59 0.21 7.77
CA PRO A 205 -12.23 0.05 9.05
C PRO A 205 -11.84 1.29 9.87
N VAL A 206 -12.84 2.07 10.28
CA VAL A 206 -12.66 2.95 11.43
C VAL A 206 -12.12 2.02 12.50
N ILE A 207 -10.89 2.27 12.97
CA ILE A 207 -10.29 1.50 14.05
C ILE A 207 -11.12 1.79 15.29
N GLU A 208 -12.25 1.09 15.43
CA GLU A 208 -13.02 1.01 16.65
C GLU A 208 -12.34 -0.10 17.45
N LEU A 209 -11.37 0.30 18.27
CA LEU A 209 -10.71 -0.60 19.20
C LEU A 209 -11.76 -1.16 20.15
N GLU A 210 -12.24 -2.38 19.89
CA GLU A 210 -12.94 -3.17 20.90
C GLU A 210 -11.97 -3.42 22.05
N ALA A 211 -12.29 -2.88 23.22
CA ALA A 211 -11.54 -3.11 24.44
C ALA A 211 -11.49 -4.62 24.74
N PRO A 212 -10.30 -5.22 24.97
CA PRO A 212 -10.22 -6.59 25.43
C PRO A 212 -10.87 -6.71 26.82
N ASP A 213 -11.82 -7.64 26.96
CA ASP A 213 -12.54 -7.98 28.20
C ASP A 213 -11.66 -8.67 29.26
N ASP A 214 -10.34 -8.76 29.04
CA ASP A 214 -9.40 -9.55 29.85
C ASP A 214 -8.56 -8.75 30.85
N GLY A 215 -8.72 -7.42 30.87
CA GLY A 215 -8.06 -6.54 31.85
C GLY A 215 -6.53 -6.45 31.72
N SER A 216 -5.94 -6.94 30.62
CA SER A 216 -4.52 -6.75 30.33
C SER A 216 -4.27 -5.47 29.53
N GLU A 217 -4.60 -4.33 30.12
CA GLU A 217 -4.42 -3.02 29.50
C GLU A 217 -2.95 -2.58 29.47
N PHE A 218 -2.54 -1.99 28.34
CA PHE A 218 -1.38 -1.08 28.28
C PHE A 218 -1.83 0.25 28.90
N LEU A 219 -1.55 0.38 30.20
CA LEU A 219 -2.05 1.45 31.07
C LEU A 219 -1.00 2.53 31.26
N ASP A 220 -1.35 3.78 30.89
CA ASP A 220 -0.72 4.94 31.54
C ASP A 220 -1.17 4.99 33.02
N ILE A 221 -0.43 5.71 33.87
CA ILE A 221 -0.58 5.85 35.34
C ILE A 221 -2.02 6.16 35.82
N THR A 222 -2.93 6.54 34.92
CA THR A 222 -4.32 6.92 35.20
C THR A 222 -5.41 5.97 34.70
N GLY A 223 -5.14 4.74 34.25
CA GLY A 223 -6.27 3.87 33.90
C GLY A 223 -6.81 4.03 32.47
N LYS A 224 -6.09 4.71 31.55
CA LYS A 224 -6.68 5.15 30.26
C LYS A 224 -5.74 4.99 29.07
N TYR A 225 -6.29 4.48 27.98
CA TYR A 225 -5.64 4.26 26.69
C TYR A 225 -4.88 5.51 26.18
N ILE A 226 -3.63 5.31 25.76
CA ILE A 226 -2.90 6.30 24.96
C ILE A 226 -3.32 6.06 23.50
N PRO A 227 -4.15 6.93 22.90
CA PRO A 227 -4.45 6.79 21.48
C PRO A 227 -3.15 6.97 20.71
N TYR A 228 -2.87 6.04 19.81
CA TYR A 228 -1.87 6.24 18.77
C TYR A 228 -2.17 7.56 18.07
N ASP A 229 -1.18 8.44 18.08
CA ASP A 229 -1.26 9.66 17.30
C ASP A 229 -1.14 9.28 15.82
N THR A 230 -2.29 9.04 15.19
CA THR A 230 -2.36 8.74 13.76
C THR A 230 -2.14 9.99 12.92
N SER A 231 -1.93 11.17 13.52
CA SER A 231 -1.66 12.40 12.76
C SER A 231 -0.26 12.43 12.12
N ASP A 232 0.68 11.64 12.65
CA ASP A 232 2.00 11.38 12.04
C ASP A 232 2.00 10.15 11.12
N MET A 233 0.88 9.42 11.00
CA MET A 233 0.78 8.42 9.93
C MET A 233 0.83 9.16 8.60
N VAL A 234 1.79 8.77 7.76
CA VAL A 234 1.89 9.24 6.38
C VAL A 234 0.64 8.76 5.66
N THR A 235 -0.43 9.54 5.75
CA THR A 235 -1.52 9.47 4.79
C THR A 235 -0.88 9.78 3.44
N PRO A 236 -0.97 8.89 2.45
CA PRO A 236 -0.43 9.17 1.12
C PRO A 236 -1.29 10.29 0.53
N GLN A 237 -0.97 11.55 0.84
CA GLN A 237 -1.78 12.70 0.41
C GLN A 237 -1.70 12.90 -1.11
N ASP A 238 -0.73 12.29 -1.79
CA ASP A 238 -0.62 12.30 -3.24
C ASP A 238 0.05 11.00 -3.74
N ILE A 239 -0.70 10.17 -4.48
CA ILE A 239 -0.13 9.03 -5.20
C ILE A 239 0.39 9.53 -6.55
N GLU A 240 1.69 9.79 -6.65
CA GLU A 240 2.29 10.15 -7.94
C GLU A 240 2.46 8.90 -8.82
N VAL A 241 1.61 8.76 -9.85
CA VAL A 241 1.74 7.66 -10.82
C VAL A 241 2.78 8.01 -11.88
N ARG A 242 3.95 7.36 -11.81
CA ARG A 242 5.02 7.54 -12.79
C ARG A 242 5.18 6.35 -13.72
N VAL A 243 4.85 6.54 -14.99
CA VAL A 243 5.09 5.53 -16.03
C VAL A 243 6.58 5.54 -16.40
N THR A 244 7.33 4.57 -15.88
CA THR A 244 8.76 4.42 -16.17
C THR A 244 8.99 3.74 -17.52
N GLY A 245 10.06 4.10 -18.24
CA GLY A 245 10.39 3.51 -19.55
C GLY A 245 10.54 1.98 -19.55
N PHE A 246 10.88 1.38 -18.41
CA PHE A 246 10.89 -0.07 -18.25
C PHE A 246 9.48 -0.70 -18.40
N HIS A 247 8.45 -0.07 -17.83
CA HIS A 247 7.07 -0.53 -17.96
C HIS A 247 6.60 -0.45 -19.42
N LEU A 248 6.99 0.62 -20.13
CA LEU A 248 6.73 0.72 -21.57
C LEU A 248 7.39 -0.43 -22.34
N LEU A 249 8.67 -0.71 -22.11
CA LEU A 249 9.37 -1.81 -22.77
C LEU A 249 8.64 -3.14 -22.54
N LEU A 250 8.20 -3.38 -21.30
CA LEU A 250 7.44 -4.58 -20.92
C LEU A 250 6.12 -4.68 -21.70
N VAL A 251 5.36 -3.58 -21.82
CA VAL A 251 4.13 -3.53 -22.62
C VAL A 251 4.39 -3.83 -24.10
N TYR A 252 5.45 -3.26 -24.68
CA TYR A 252 5.83 -3.53 -26.07
C TYR A 252 6.16 -5.01 -26.29
N LEU A 253 6.91 -5.64 -25.38
CA LEU A 253 7.26 -7.06 -25.48
C LEU A 253 6.04 -7.97 -25.28
N LEU A 254 5.30 -7.81 -24.19
CA LEU A 254 4.12 -8.65 -23.91
C LEU A 254 3.03 -8.45 -24.97
N GLY A 255 2.69 -7.20 -25.28
CA GLY A 255 1.69 -6.87 -26.29
C GLY A 255 2.10 -7.36 -27.68
N GLY A 256 3.38 -7.23 -28.04
CA GLY A 256 3.94 -7.77 -29.27
C GLY A 256 3.84 -9.29 -29.35
N CYS A 257 4.22 -10.00 -28.28
CA CYS A 257 4.10 -11.47 -28.19
C CYS A 257 2.65 -11.92 -28.36
N ILE A 258 1.70 -11.27 -27.68
CA ILE A 258 0.27 -11.58 -27.81
C ILE A 258 -0.21 -11.35 -29.24
N ALA A 259 0.16 -10.23 -29.87
CA ALA A 259 -0.20 -9.93 -31.25
C ALA A 259 0.33 -11.00 -32.23
N VAL A 260 1.59 -11.42 -32.08
CA VAL A 260 2.19 -12.48 -32.90
C VAL A 260 1.45 -13.81 -32.72
N LEU A 261 1.15 -14.20 -31.49
CA LEU A 261 0.39 -15.42 -31.19
C LEU A 261 -1.02 -15.37 -31.78
N ALA A 262 -1.72 -14.23 -31.66
CA ALA A 262 -3.06 -14.06 -32.20
C ALA A 262 -3.07 -14.13 -33.75
N VAL A 263 -2.14 -13.44 -34.42
CA VAL A 263 -2.04 -13.45 -35.89
C VAL A 263 -1.69 -14.85 -36.40
N THR A 264 -0.75 -15.54 -35.75
CA THR A 264 -0.36 -16.90 -36.15
C THR A 264 -1.51 -17.89 -36.00
N LEU A 265 -2.24 -17.86 -34.87
CA LEU A 265 -3.42 -18.70 -34.65
C LEU A 265 -4.54 -18.41 -35.67
N ALA A 266 -4.85 -17.14 -35.92
CA ALA A 266 -5.87 -16.76 -36.91
C ALA A 266 -5.47 -17.18 -38.33
N SER A 267 -4.21 -17.01 -38.70
CA SER A 267 -3.68 -17.36 -40.02
C SER A 267 -3.66 -18.86 -40.28
N GLN A 268 -3.38 -19.69 -39.26
CA GLN A 268 -3.40 -21.15 -39.39
C GLN A 268 -4.79 -21.68 -39.78
N SER A 269 -5.86 -21.10 -39.21
CA SER A 269 -7.24 -21.49 -39.55
C SER A 269 -7.55 -21.22 -41.03
N VAL A 270 -7.12 -20.07 -41.55
CA VAL A 270 -7.33 -19.68 -42.94
C VAL A 270 -6.47 -20.47 -43.93
N LEU A 271 -5.20 -20.73 -43.61
CA LEU A 271 -4.27 -21.43 -44.50
C LEU A 271 -4.51 -22.95 -44.62
N LYS A 272 -5.31 -23.53 -43.71
CA LYS A 272 -5.81 -24.91 -43.78
C LYS A 272 -6.95 -25.09 -44.79
N MET A 273 -7.58 -24.00 -45.24
CA MET A 273 -8.59 -24.09 -46.30
C MET A 273 -7.94 -24.49 -47.63
N LYS A 274 -8.45 -25.56 -48.26
CA LYS A 274 -7.98 -25.98 -49.58
C LYS A 274 -8.29 -24.88 -50.60
N PRO A 275 -7.36 -24.52 -51.50
CA PRO A 275 -7.58 -23.45 -52.50
C PRO A 275 -8.82 -23.68 -53.36
N LYS A 276 -9.21 -24.95 -53.58
CA LYS A 276 -10.45 -25.33 -54.27
C LYS A 276 -11.73 -24.84 -53.56
N ASN A 277 -11.75 -24.80 -52.23
CA ASN A 277 -12.89 -24.33 -51.44
C ASN A 277 -12.99 -22.80 -51.36
N ILE A 278 -11.86 -22.10 -51.51
CA ILE A 278 -11.82 -20.63 -51.55
C ILE A 278 -12.48 -20.13 -52.85
N LEU A 279 -12.30 -20.85 -53.96
CA LEU A 279 -12.90 -20.55 -55.25
C LEU A 279 -14.36 -21.03 -55.40
N THR A 280 -14.79 -22.06 -54.67
CA THR A 280 -16.19 -22.53 -54.73
C THR A 280 -17.14 -21.84 -53.75
N GLN A 281 -16.64 -21.00 -52.82
CA GLN A 281 -17.49 -20.05 -52.09
C GLN A 281 -17.90 -18.82 -52.94
N MET A 282 -17.58 -18.82 -54.24
CA MET A 282 -17.98 -17.79 -55.21
C MET A 282 -19.43 -17.96 -55.73
N ASN A 283 -20.38 -18.34 -54.87
CA ASN A 283 -21.82 -18.26 -55.16
C ASN A 283 -22.58 -17.74 -53.94
#